data_AF-A0A259FSX3-F1
#
_entry.id   AF-A0A259FSX3-F1
#
_cell.length_a   1.000
_cell.length_b   1.000
_cell.length_c   1.000
_cell.angle_alpha   90.00
_cell.angle_beta   90.00
_cell.angle_gamma   90.00
#
_symmetry.space_group_name_H-M   'P 1'
#
loop_
_entity.id
_entity.type
_entity.pdbx_description
1 polymer ?
#
loop_
_entity_poly.entity_id
_entity_poly.type
_entity_poly.pdbx_seq_one_letter_code
_entity_poly.pdbx_strand_id
1 'polypeptide(L)'
;MASPDVMARVTALRQEIERHNTAYYVLDQPLIPDAEYDRLFRELQALEADNPELYTPDSPTQRVGGKPLDGFASVRHAVPMLSIHTETDTEASGAQAFDTQVRKELGLREPDPLVEYAAELKFDGLAINLRYEYGLFVQAATRGDGETGEDVTQNIRTVHAIPLRLITELPPAVLEVRGEVYMRRDDFERYNERQREAGKPTLVNPRNGAAGSIRQLDPKLAAQRPLSFFVYGLGEVVGWKDMPATHSETLLALERMGVPVCGERTIGLGAEALIQFHDDIAARRDQLPFDIDGVVYKVNRYDLQRELGFRTREPRWAVAHKYPAQEALTTVLGIDVQVGRTGKLTPVARLAPVFVGGVTVSNATLHNQDEIDRKDVRVGDTVIVRRAGDVIPEVVASVLERRPQPAPPRFDILQTCPVCPECGSHVVRLEGEAAARCTGG
;
A
#
# COMPACT_ATOMS: atom_id res chain seq x y z
N MET A 1 21.15 38.41 -0.04
CA MET A 1 22.02 37.54 0.77
C MET A 1 21.50 37.62 2.19
N ALA A 2 20.76 36.59 2.58
CA ALA A 2 20.25 36.39 3.92
C ALA A 2 21.37 36.54 4.98
N SER A 3 21.01 37.04 6.16
CA SER A 3 21.97 37.13 7.26
C SER A 3 22.38 35.72 7.75
N PRO A 4 23.56 35.58 8.39
CA PRO A 4 23.97 34.32 9.01
C PRO A 4 22.93 33.74 9.96
N ASP A 5 22.23 34.59 10.72
CA ASP A 5 21.18 34.17 11.65
C ASP A 5 19.96 33.59 10.92
N VAL A 6 19.56 34.20 9.79
CA VAL A 6 18.47 33.68 8.95
C VAL A 6 18.84 32.32 8.36
N MET A 7 20.06 32.17 7.84
CA MET A 7 20.55 30.90 7.31
C MET A 7 20.59 29.79 8.38
N ALA A 8 21.05 30.14 9.59
CA ALA A 8 21.06 29.22 10.72
C ALA A 8 19.62 28.83 11.12
N ARG A 9 18.69 29.78 11.15
CA ARG A 9 17.28 29.52 11.49
C ARG A 9 16.59 28.64 10.46
N VAL A 10 16.78 28.89 9.17
CA VAL A 10 16.23 28.06 8.09
C VAL A 10 16.77 26.63 8.17
N THR A 11 18.07 26.46 8.41
CA THR A 11 18.67 25.13 8.62
C THR A 11 18.04 24.40 9.82
N ALA A 12 17.90 25.08 10.95
CA ALA A 12 17.30 24.51 12.16
C ALA A 12 15.83 24.12 11.95
N LEU A 13 15.04 24.99 11.31
CA LEU A 13 13.63 24.73 10.99
C LEU A 13 13.47 23.51 10.08
N ARG A 14 14.30 23.39 9.05
CA ARG A 14 14.28 22.21 8.15
C ARG A 14 14.56 20.92 8.91
N GLN A 15 15.58 20.92 9.76
CA GLN A 15 15.94 19.75 10.57
C GLN A 15 14.82 19.39 11.57
N GLU A 16 14.24 20.39 12.22
CA GLU A 16 13.16 20.19 13.19
C GLU A 16 11.90 19.66 12.51
N ILE A 17 11.49 20.25 11.39
CA ILE A 17 10.33 19.80 10.59
C ILE A 17 10.52 18.38 10.08
N GLU A 18 11.70 18.04 9.52
CA GLU A 18 11.93 16.68 9.05
C GLU A 18 11.94 15.67 10.19
N ARG A 19 12.49 16.02 11.37
CA ARG A 19 12.37 15.17 12.57
C ARG A 19 10.91 14.91 12.96
N HIS A 20 10.07 15.93 12.89
CA HIS A 20 8.63 15.78 13.15
C HIS A 20 7.93 14.96 12.07
N ASN A 21 8.30 15.15 10.80
CA ASN A 21 7.80 14.33 9.69
C ASN A 21 8.15 12.85 9.88
N THR A 22 9.40 12.53 10.21
CA THR A 22 9.79 11.14 10.49
C THR A 22 8.98 10.56 11.65
N ALA A 23 8.87 11.29 12.77
CA ALA A 23 8.14 10.82 13.93
C ALA A 23 6.64 10.58 13.63
N TYR A 24 6.01 11.46 12.86
CA TYR A 24 4.60 11.34 12.49
C TYR A 24 4.38 10.26 11.41
N TYR A 25 5.05 10.37 10.26
CA TYR A 25 4.73 9.59 9.06
C TYR A 25 5.46 8.24 8.96
N VAL A 26 6.56 8.06 9.71
CA VAL A 26 7.36 6.83 9.67
C VAL A 26 7.21 6.04 10.97
N LEU A 27 7.30 6.72 12.12
CA LEU A 27 7.28 6.07 13.43
C LEU A 27 5.90 5.97 14.07
N ASP A 28 4.90 6.67 13.54
CA ASP A 28 3.54 6.77 14.11
C ASP A 28 3.56 7.24 15.59
N GLN A 29 4.49 8.16 15.91
CA GLN A 29 4.75 8.69 17.25
C GLN A 29 4.96 10.21 17.20
N PRO A 30 3.91 11.01 16.98
CA PRO A 30 4.03 12.46 16.88
C PRO A 30 4.64 13.08 18.14
N LEU A 31 5.66 13.94 17.95
CA LEU A 31 6.38 14.59 19.06
C LEU A 31 5.74 15.91 19.50
N ILE A 32 4.98 16.55 18.61
CA ILE A 32 4.31 17.84 18.84
C ILE A 32 2.90 17.82 18.23
N PRO A 33 1.96 18.65 18.71
CA PRO A 33 0.66 18.84 18.08
C PRO A 33 0.75 19.50 16.70
N ASP A 34 -0.22 19.22 15.83
CA ASP A 34 -0.30 19.77 14.46
C ASP A 34 -0.19 21.31 14.42
N ALA A 35 -0.79 22.02 15.38
CA ALA A 35 -0.74 23.48 15.43
C ALA A 35 0.70 24.03 15.62
N GLU A 36 1.54 23.31 16.38
CA GLU A 36 2.95 23.67 16.57
C GLU A 36 3.78 23.36 15.31
N TYR A 37 3.51 22.23 14.66
CA TYR A 37 4.11 21.89 13.37
C TYR A 37 3.79 22.95 12.32
N ASP A 38 2.52 23.34 12.19
CA ASP A 38 2.06 24.36 11.25
C ASP A 38 2.72 25.72 11.51
N ARG A 39 3.06 26.03 12.77
CA ARG A 39 3.79 27.25 13.11
C ARG A 39 5.22 27.20 12.58
N LEU A 40 5.94 26.10 12.82
CA LEU A 40 7.30 25.90 12.31
C LEU A 40 7.33 25.96 10.78
N PHE A 41 6.37 25.29 10.14
CA PHE A 41 6.27 25.25 8.68
C PHE A 41 5.98 26.63 8.08
N ARG A 42 5.03 27.39 8.64
CA ARG A 42 4.74 28.76 8.22
C ARG A 42 5.93 29.70 8.40
N GLU A 43 6.69 29.53 9.48
CA GLU A 43 7.92 30.29 9.70
C GLU A 43 8.96 30.01 8.61
N LEU A 44 9.20 28.74 8.29
CA LEU A 44 10.11 28.35 7.21
C LEU A 44 9.65 28.92 5.86
N GLN A 45 8.36 28.82 5.54
CA GLN A 45 7.81 29.38 4.31
C GLN A 45 8.01 30.88 4.19
N ALA A 46 7.79 31.64 5.27
CA ALA A 46 7.99 33.09 5.28
C ALA A 46 9.47 33.44 5.05
N LEU A 47 10.39 32.76 5.74
CA LEU A 47 11.82 33.00 5.61
C LEU A 47 12.34 32.71 4.20
N GLU A 48 11.88 31.64 3.56
CA GLU A 48 12.24 31.32 2.17
C GLU A 48 11.62 32.28 1.17
N ALA A 49 10.39 32.74 1.40
CA ALA A 49 9.75 33.73 0.54
C ALA A 49 10.48 35.08 0.57
N ASP A 50 10.94 35.50 1.76
CA ASP A 50 11.69 36.75 1.96
C ASP A 50 13.16 36.63 1.49
N ASN A 51 13.69 35.41 1.38
CA ASN A 51 15.07 35.14 0.98
C ASN A 51 15.11 34.05 -0.11
N PRO A 52 14.75 34.36 -1.37
CA PRO A 52 14.63 33.36 -2.42
C PRO A 52 15.91 32.55 -2.70
N GLU A 53 17.08 33.10 -2.38
CA GLU A 53 18.37 32.40 -2.46
C GLU A 53 18.49 31.20 -1.51
N LEU A 54 17.64 31.15 -0.48
CA LEU A 54 17.62 30.05 0.49
C LEU A 54 16.75 28.89 0.02
N TYR A 55 15.96 29.03 -1.05
CA TYR A 55 15.20 27.91 -1.59
C TYR A 55 16.13 26.78 -2.02
N THR A 56 15.86 25.58 -1.51
CA THR A 56 16.58 24.36 -1.91
C THR A 56 15.61 23.26 -2.31
N PRO A 57 15.97 22.38 -3.27
CA PRO A 57 15.08 21.31 -3.77
C PRO A 57 14.64 20.28 -2.72
N ASP A 58 15.31 20.27 -1.57
CA ASP A 58 15.09 19.39 -0.43
C ASP A 58 14.37 20.07 0.75
N SER A 59 13.96 21.33 0.61
CA SER A 59 13.18 21.98 1.65
C SER A 59 11.80 21.32 1.83
N PRO A 60 11.30 21.13 3.06
CA PRO A 60 9.95 20.64 3.31
C PRO A 60 8.85 21.45 2.60
N THR A 61 9.10 22.72 2.31
CA THR A 61 8.15 23.60 1.58
C THR A 61 7.96 23.18 0.12
N GLN A 62 8.91 22.42 -0.45
CA GLN A 62 8.84 21.89 -1.81
C GLN A 62 7.87 20.70 -1.95
N ARG A 63 7.28 20.24 -0.83
CA ARG A 63 6.28 19.16 -0.82
C ARG A 63 4.88 19.63 -1.20
N VAL A 64 4.63 20.94 -1.18
CA VAL A 64 3.33 21.49 -1.59
C VAL A 64 3.21 21.38 -3.09
N GLY A 65 2.29 20.52 -3.56
CA GLY A 65 2.07 20.27 -4.98
C GLY A 65 1.99 21.55 -5.83
N GLY A 66 2.71 21.54 -6.96
CA GLY A 66 2.79 22.66 -7.89
C GLY A 66 1.54 22.85 -8.75
N LYS A 67 1.74 23.40 -9.96
CA LYS A 67 0.67 23.45 -10.97
C LYS A 67 0.31 22.03 -11.44
N PRO A 68 -0.96 21.79 -11.82
CA PRO A 68 -1.32 20.53 -12.47
C PRO A 68 -0.44 20.23 -13.67
N LEU A 69 -0.11 18.95 -13.86
CA LEU A 69 0.68 18.43 -14.96
C LEU A 69 -0.21 18.26 -16.20
N ASP A 70 0.34 18.55 -17.38
CA ASP A 70 -0.33 18.27 -18.67
C ASP A 70 -0.37 16.75 -18.98
N GLY A 71 0.53 15.99 -18.35
CA GLY A 71 0.68 14.54 -18.50
C GLY A 71 1.93 14.04 -17.79
N PHE A 72 2.13 12.72 -17.76
CA PHE A 72 3.34 12.12 -17.21
C PHE A 72 4.36 11.84 -18.31
N ALA A 73 5.60 12.30 -18.09
CA ALA A 73 6.71 11.97 -18.97
C ALA A 73 7.12 10.50 -18.79
N SER A 74 7.69 9.92 -19.84
CA SER A 74 8.21 8.56 -19.79
C SER A 74 9.66 8.56 -19.29
N VAL A 75 10.00 7.64 -18.38
CA VAL A 75 11.33 7.50 -17.78
C VAL A 75 11.83 6.08 -18.00
N ARG A 76 12.99 5.93 -18.64
CA ARG A 76 13.66 4.64 -18.75
C ARG A 76 14.44 4.37 -17.47
N HIS A 77 14.24 3.21 -16.86
CA HIS A 77 14.99 2.81 -15.67
C HIS A 77 16.43 2.46 -16.03
N ALA A 78 17.41 2.95 -15.25
CA ALA A 78 18.83 2.64 -15.44
C ALA A 78 19.10 1.14 -15.25
N VAL A 79 18.45 0.53 -14.25
CA VAL A 79 18.35 -0.91 -14.06
C VAL A 79 16.88 -1.31 -14.24
N PRO A 80 16.53 -2.36 -15.00
CA PRO A 80 15.13 -2.79 -15.13
C PRO A 80 14.48 -3.14 -13.78
N MET A 81 13.22 -2.75 -13.61
CA MET A 81 12.33 -3.14 -12.50
C MET A 81 11.59 -4.43 -12.86
N LEU A 82 12.20 -5.55 -12.50
CA LEU A 82 11.70 -6.89 -12.83
C LEU A 82 10.58 -7.35 -11.89
N SER A 83 9.76 -8.29 -12.36
CA SER A 83 8.85 -9.02 -11.48
C SER A 83 9.60 -10.09 -10.71
N ILE A 84 9.01 -10.53 -9.60
CA ILE A 84 9.47 -11.71 -8.85
C ILE A 84 8.55 -12.88 -9.19
N HIS A 85 9.13 -14.08 -9.24
CA HIS A 85 8.35 -15.29 -9.39
C HIS A 85 7.33 -15.40 -8.25
N THR A 86 6.11 -15.84 -8.57
CA THR A 86 5.07 -16.08 -7.57
C THR A 86 4.98 -17.57 -7.30
N GLU A 87 5.26 -17.96 -6.06
CA GLU A 87 4.92 -19.29 -5.56
C GLU A 87 3.43 -19.33 -5.26
N THR A 88 2.75 -20.28 -5.88
CA THR A 88 1.29 -20.45 -5.82
C THR A 88 0.87 -21.50 -4.81
N ASP A 89 1.77 -22.41 -4.45
CA ASP A 89 1.60 -23.21 -3.24
C ASP A 89 1.70 -22.28 -2.04
N THR A 90 0.63 -22.17 -1.25
CA THR A 90 0.55 -21.26 -0.11
C THR A 90 0.89 -21.97 1.22
N GLU A 91 1.31 -23.23 1.15
CA GLU A 91 1.68 -24.04 2.32
C GLU A 91 3.21 -24.08 2.51
N ALA A 92 3.66 -24.76 3.58
CA ALA A 92 5.08 -24.90 3.89
C ALA A 92 5.91 -25.50 2.73
N SER A 93 5.28 -26.33 1.88
CA SER A 93 5.91 -26.92 0.70
C SER A 93 6.36 -25.89 -0.34
N GLY A 94 5.71 -24.73 -0.43
CA GLY A 94 6.15 -23.63 -1.30
C GLY A 94 7.52 -23.08 -0.89
N ALA A 95 7.72 -22.84 0.41
CA ALA A 95 9.01 -22.40 0.95
C ALA A 95 10.11 -23.48 0.79
N GLN A 96 9.77 -24.75 0.99
CA GLN A 96 10.70 -25.87 0.79
C GLN A 96 11.12 -26.02 -0.68
N ALA A 97 10.18 -25.83 -1.61
CA ALA A 97 10.45 -25.90 -3.04
C ALA A 97 11.43 -24.80 -3.47
N PHE A 98 11.24 -23.57 -2.97
CA PHE A 98 12.16 -22.46 -3.22
C PHE A 98 13.58 -22.75 -2.71
N ASP A 99 13.72 -23.16 -1.43
CA ASP A 99 15.04 -23.47 -0.86
C ASP A 99 15.73 -24.61 -1.61
N THR A 100 14.98 -25.66 -1.94
CA THR A 100 15.49 -26.79 -2.74
C THR A 100 16.00 -26.32 -4.10
N GLN A 101 15.28 -25.42 -4.77
CA GLN A 101 15.70 -24.87 -6.05
C GLN A 101 16.99 -24.03 -5.90
N VAL A 102 17.05 -23.14 -4.92
CA VAL A 102 18.22 -22.29 -4.67
C VAL A 102 19.46 -23.13 -4.36
N ARG A 103 19.35 -24.11 -3.45
CA ARG A 103 20.45 -25.02 -3.10
C ARG A 103 20.96 -25.77 -4.32
N LYS A 104 20.04 -26.29 -5.14
CA LYS A 104 20.38 -27.00 -6.39
C LYS A 104 21.13 -26.10 -7.37
N GLU A 105 20.69 -24.87 -7.57
CA GLU A 105 21.32 -23.93 -8.51
C GLU A 105 22.69 -23.46 -8.05
N LEU A 106 22.92 -23.38 -6.73
CA LEU A 106 24.24 -23.13 -6.12
C LEU A 106 25.12 -24.39 -6.02
N GLY A 107 24.64 -25.55 -6.49
CA GLY A 107 25.38 -26.82 -6.41
C GLY A 107 25.56 -27.36 -4.98
N LEU A 108 24.79 -26.86 -4.02
CA LEU A 108 24.83 -27.27 -2.62
C LEU A 108 24.13 -28.62 -2.44
N ARG A 109 24.73 -29.51 -1.66
CA ARG A 109 24.21 -30.83 -1.29
C ARG A 109 24.39 -31.04 0.20
N GLU A 110 23.69 -31.97 0.82
CA GLU A 110 24.04 -32.37 2.19
C GLU A 110 25.48 -32.92 2.22
N PRO A 111 26.37 -32.47 3.13
CA PRO A 111 26.14 -31.66 4.34
C PRO A 111 26.53 -30.16 4.23
N ASP A 112 26.50 -29.58 3.03
CA ASP A 112 26.84 -28.17 2.80
C ASP A 112 25.96 -27.22 3.63
N PRO A 113 26.51 -26.07 4.07
CA PRO A 113 25.79 -25.10 4.89
C PRO A 113 24.42 -24.70 4.32
N LEU A 114 23.49 -24.41 5.22
CA LEU A 114 22.18 -23.85 4.85
C LEU A 114 22.36 -22.44 4.24
N VAL A 115 21.48 -22.11 3.30
CA VAL A 115 21.44 -20.78 2.69
C VAL A 115 20.78 -19.81 3.66
N GLU A 116 21.35 -18.63 3.82
CA GLU A 116 20.75 -17.55 4.57
C GLU A 116 19.82 -16.71 3.68
N TYR A 117 18.59 -16.52 4.15
CA TYR A 117 17.57 -15.74 3.48
C TYR A 117 17.18 -14.52 4.30
N ALA A 118 16.87 -13.42 3.60
CA ALA A 118 16.11 -12.31 4.12
C ALA A 118 14.64 -12.48 3.69
N ALA A 119 13.72 -12.46 4.64
CA ALA A 119 12.29 -12.52 4.38
C ALA A 119 11.62 -11.21 4.80
N GLU A 120 10.75 -10.69 3.94
CA GLU A 120 10.08 -9.39 4.07
C GLU A 120 8.61 -9.52 3.70
N LEU A 121 7.78 -8.55 4.10
CA LEU A 121 6.39 -8.49 3.68
C LEU A 121 6.25 -8.17 2.19
N LYS A 122 5.25 -8.78 1.54
CA LYS A 122 4.87 -8.44 0.18
C LYS A 122 3.74 -7.41 0.20
N PHE A 123 4.11 -6.13 0.19
CA PHE A 123 3.16 -5.01 0.22
C PHE A 123 2.21 -5.00 -0.97
N ASP A 124 0.95 -4.68 -0.71
CA ASP A 124 -0.08 -4.48 -1.73
C ASP A 124 -0.22 -3.00 -2.09
N GLY A 125 0.66 -2.50 -2.98
CA GLY A 125 0.68 -1.10 -3.35
C GLY A 125 1.09 -0.83 -4.80
N LEU A 126 1.87 0.23 -4.99
CA LEU A 126 2.49 0.61 -6.26
C LEU A 126 4.01 0.66 -6.11
N ALA A 127 4.71 -0.15 -6.89
CA ALA A 127 6.16 -0.12 -6.99
C ALA A 127 6.67 1.21 -7.56
N ILE A 128 7.62 1.81 -6.85
CA ILE A 128 8.26 3.09 -7.19
C ILE A 128 9.78 2.95 -7.13
N ASN A 129 10.46 3.51 -8.12
CA ASN A 129 11.91 3.76 -8.10
C ASN A 129 12.14 5.22 -7.69
N LEU A 130 12.95 5.44 -6.66
CA LEU A 130 13.38 6.76 -6.20
C LEU A 130 14.87 6.92 -6.50
N ARG A 131 15.22 7.94 -7.28
CA ARG A 131 16.59 8.28 -7.61
C ARG A 131 17.09 9.41 -6.73
N TYR A 132 18.20 9.16 -6.06
CA TYR A 132 18.95 10.16 -5.31
C TYR A 132 20.31 10.39 -5.99
N GLU A 133 20.67 11.65 -6.18
CA GLU A 133 21.99 12.05 -6.68
C GLU A 133 22.69 12.89 -5.63
N TYR A 134 23.88 12.45 -5.22
CA TYR A 134 24.62 13.06 -4.11
C TYR A 134 23.74 13.27 -2.85
N GLY A 135 22.84 12.31 -2.60
CA GLY A 135 21.94 12.29 -1.46
C GLY A 135 20.66 13.12 -1.61
N LEU A 136 20.46 13.82 -2.73
CA LEU A 136 19.26 14.61 -2.99
C LEU A 136 18.26 13.85 -3.86
N PHE A 137 16.98 13.87 -3.48
CA PHE A 137 15.91 13.28 -4.26
C PHE A 137 15.68 14.07 -5.55
N VAL A 138 15.96 13.44 -6.69
CA VAL A 138 15.88 14.09 -8.02
C VAL A 138 14.72 13.60 -8.87
N GLN A 139 14.39 12.31 -8.80
CA GLN A 139 13.36 11.72 -9.66
C GLN A 139 12.68 10.53 -9.00
N ALA A 140 11.38 10.37 -9.25
CA ALA A 140 10.68 9.11 -9.01
C ALA A 140 9.94 8.64 -10.25
N ALA A 141 9.99 7.32 -10.47
CA ALA A 141 9.33 6.68 -11.60
C ALA A 141 8.48 5.48 -11.15
N THR A 142 7.31 5.32 -11.78
CA THR A 142 6.51 4.10 -11.64
C THR A 142 7.21 2.93 -12.32
N ARG A 143 6.83 1.69 -11.99
CA ARG A 143 7.38 0.50 -12.66
C ARG A 143 7.12 0.49 -14.17
N GLY A 144 5.90 0.86 -14.59
CA GLY A 144 5.42 0.68 -15.95
C GLY A 144 5.56 -0.77 -16.44
N ASP A 145 6.25 -0.96 -17.56
CA ASP A 145 6.52 -2.29 -18.16
C ASP A 145 7.77 -2.99 -17.62
N GLY A 146 8.44 -2.35 -16.65
CA GLY A 146 9.68 -2.80 -16.03
C GLY A 146 10.94 -2.19 -16.65
N GLU A 147 10.90 -1.72 -17.88
CA GLU A 147 12.02 -0.98 -18.51
C GLU A 147 11.74 0.51 -18.52
N THR A 148 10.48 0.88 -18.69
CA THR A 148 10.02 2.25 -18.82
C THR A 148 8.83 2.49 -17.91
N GLY A 149 8.92 3.54 -17.11
CA GLY A 149 7.91 4.04 -16.19
C GLY A 149 7.38 5.43 -16.54
N GLU A 150 6.53 5.95 -15.65
CA GLU A 150 6.03 7.33 -15.68
C GLU A 150 6.78 8.15 -14.63
N ASP A 151 7.23 9.37 -14.99
CA ASP A 151 7.79 10.33 -14.05
C ASP A 151 6.68 10.84 -13.13
N VAL A 152 6.73 10.45 -11.86
CA VAL A 152 5.76 10.82 -10.82
C VAL A 152 6.42 11.64 -9.71
N THR A 153 7.54 12.30 -10.01
CA THR A 153 8.38 13.02 -9.04
C THR A 153 7.57 14.02 -8.21
N GLN A 154 6.69 14.80 -8.85
CA GLN A 154 5.88 15.81 -8.17
C GLN A 154 4.92 15.20 -7.14
N ASN A 155 4.27 14.09 -7.49
CA ASN A 155 3.33 13.41 -6.59
C ASN A 155 4.08 12.68 -5.47
N ILE A 156 5.25 12.12 -5.76
CA ILE A 156 6.08 11.45 -4.76
C ILE A 156 6.64 12.43 -3.74
N ARG A 157 6.92 13.69 -4.10
CA ARG A 157 7.33 14.73 -3.13
C ARG A 157 6.30 14.97 -2.03
N THR A 158 5.02 14.70 -2.30
CA THR A 158 3.93 14.87 -1.32
C THR A 158 3.83 13.69 -0.33
N VAL A 159 4.58 12.61 -0.54
CA VAL A 159 4.65 11.47 0.39
C VAL A 159 5.68 11.80 1.47
N HIS A 160 5.22 12.29 2.62
CA HIS A 160 6.10 12.79 3.69
C HIS A 160 7.01 11.72 4.30
N ALA A 161 6.67 10.44 4.18
CA ALA A 161 7.54 9.34 4.60
C ALA A 161 8.83 9.24 3.76
N ILE A 162 8.86 9.84 2.56
CA ILE A 162 10.02 9.81 1.67
C ILE A 162 10.94 11.01 1.94
N PRO A 163 12.21 10.79 2.34
CA PRO A 163 13.15 11.88 2.57
C PRO A 163 13.50 12.59 1.25
N LEU A 164 13.54 13.93 1.23
CA LEU A 164 14.09 14.65 0.06
C LEU A 164 15.62 14.71 0.06
N ARG A 165 16.23 14.45 1.22
CA ARG A 165 17.68 14.34 1.40
C ARG A 165 17.98 13.14 2.28
N LEU A 166 18.91 12.29 1.84
CA LEU A 166 19.42 11.18 2.63
C LEU A 166 20.26 11.69 3.80
N ILE A 167 20.09 11.05 4.95
CA ILE A 167 20.85 11.32 6.16
C ILE A 167 22.21 10.61 6.07
N THR A 168 23.18 11.27 5.44
CA THR A 168 24.55 10.74 5.29
C THR A 168 25.54 11.87 4.98
N GLU A 169 26.76 11.74 5.48
CA GLU A 169 27.88 12.65 5.17
C GLU A 169 28.59 12.26 3.86
N LEU A 170 28.45 11.00 3.44
CA LEU A 170 29.11 10.44 2.26
C LEU A 170 28.05 9.82 1.33
N PRO A 171 27.21 10.65 0.70
CA PRO A 171 26.19 10.14 -0.19
C PRO A 171 26.83 9.49 -1.43
N PRO A 172 26.25 8.38 -1.93
CA PRO A 172 26.60 7.85 -3.25
C PRO A 172 26.40 8.92 -4.33
N ALA A 173 27.17 8.84 -5.42
CA ALA A 173 26.95 9.69 -6.58
C ALA A 173 25.55 9.46 -7.16
N VAL A 174 25.13 8.19 -7.24
CA VAL A 174 23.78 7.78 -7.58
C VAL A 174 23.34 6.67 -6.63
N LEU A 175 22.14 6.81 -6.07
CA LEU A 175 21.46 5.76 -5.35
C LEU A 175 20.00 5.70 -5.80
N GLU A 176 19.64 4.65 -6.53
CA GLU A 176 18.25 4.29 -6.76
C GLU A 176 17.79 3.30 -5.69
N VAL A 177 16.69 3.65 -5.01
CA VAL A 177 16.01 2.75 -4.07
C VAL A 177 14.63 2.39 -4.61
N ARG A 178 14.26 1.13 -4.43
CA ARG A 178 12.98 0.59 -4.88
C ARG A 178 12.14 0.22 -3.69
N GLY A 179 10.89 0.64 -3.73
CA GLY A 179 9.95 0.38 -2.66
C GLY A 179 8.52 0.38 -3.15
N GLU A 180 7.61 0.21 -2.20
CA GLU A 180 6.18 0.22 -2.45
C GLU A 180 5.58 1.46 -1.81
N VAL A 181 4.86 2.26 -2.61
CA VAL A 181 3.94 3.25 -2.08
C VAL A 181 2.62 2.54 -1.76
N TYR A 182 2.14 2.74 -0.54
CA TYR A 182 0.92 2.11 -0.05
C TYR A 182 0.10 3.11 0.78
N MET A 183 -1.10 2.70 1.15
CA MET A 183 -1.98 3.46 2.04
C MET A 183 -2.28 2.59 3.26
N ARG A 184 -2.12 3.12 4.47
CA ARG A 184 -2.51 2.41 5.69
C ARG A 184 -4.04 2.22 5.71
N ARG A 185 -4.51 1.17 6.37
CA ARG A 185 -5.92 0.79 6.41
C ARG A 185 -6.75 1.82 7.17
N ASP A 186 -6.25 2.33 8.28
CA ASP A 186 -6.89 3.38 9.07
C ASP A 186 -6.93 4.72 8.33
N ASP A 187 -5.87 5.04 7.60
CA ASP A 187 -5.78 6.20 6.71
C ASP A 187 -6.78 6.12 5.55
N PHE A 188 -6.93 4.94 4.95
CA PHE A 188 -7.91 4.64 3.92
C PHE A 188 -9.35 4.81 4.44
N GLU A 189 -9.68 4.22 5.58
CA GLU A 189 -11.01 4.34 6.19
C GLU A 189 -11.33 5.79 6.57
N ARG A 190 -10.38 6.50 7.17
CA ARG A 190 -10.53 7.92 7.52
C ARG A 190 -10.74 8.79 6.29
N TYR A 191 -10.03 8.52 5.20
CA TYR A 191 -10.25 9.22 3.93
C TYR A 191 -11.65 8.94 3.39
N ASN A 192 -12.05 7.67 3.34
CA ASN A 192 -13.35 7.28 2.80
C ASN A 192 -14.51 7.83 3.62
N GLU A 193 -14.40 7.89 4.95
CA GLU A 193 -15.45 8.47 5.79
C GLU A 193 -15.66 9.95 5.49
N ARG A 194 -14.59 10.75 5.38
CA ARG A 194 -14.68 12.16 4.97
C ARG A 194 -15.31 12.32 3.59
N GLN A 195 -15.03 11.41 2.67
CA GLN A 195 -15.64 11.42 1.34
C GLN A 195 -17.15 11.13 1.41
N ARG A 196 -17.59 10.17 2.24
CA ARG A 196 -19.01 9.86 2.45
C ARG A 196 -19.75 11.04 3.08
N GLU A 197 -19.18 11.66 4.12
CA GLU A 197 -19.74 12.87 4.76
C GLU A 197 -19.91 14.02 3.76
N ALA A 198 -18.99 14.14 2.80
CA ALA A 198 -19.03 15.16 1.76
C ALA A 198 -19.85 14.76 0.51
N GLY A 199 -20.47 13.57 0.48
CA GLY A 199 -21.21 13.06 -0.69
C GLY A 199 -20.36 12.83 -1.94
N LYS A 200 -19.05 12.56 -1.78
CA LYS A 200 -18.08 12.36 -2.85
C LYS A 200 -17.74 10.87 -3.05
N PRO A 201 -17.22 10.48 -4.23
CA PRO A 201 -16.76 9.11 -4.46
C PRO A 201 -15.66 8.67 -3.47
N THR A 202 -15.75 7.43 -3.01
CA THR A 202 -14.77 6.75 -2.15
C THR A 202 -13.73 5.98 -2.95
N LEU A 203 -12.62 5.62 -2.30
CA LEU A 203 -11.62 4.70 -2.82
C LEU A 203 -12.10 3.25 -2.63
N VAL A 204 -11.81 2.39 -3.61
CA VAL A 204 -12.27 1.00 -3.65
C VAL A 204 -11.43 0.07 -2.75
N ASN A 205 -10.13 0.31 -2.67
CA ASN A 205 -9.20 -0.40 -1.79
C ASN A 205 -7.90 0.39 -1.64
N PRO A 206 -7.06 0.10 -0.62
CA PRO A 206 -5.81 0.79 -0.39
C PRO A 206 -4.85 0.78 -1.59
N ARG A 207 -4.69 -0.36 -2.28
CA ARG A 207 -3.82 -0.50 -3.46
C ARG A 207 -4.21 0.46 -4.59
N ASN A 208 -5.48 0.45 -4.99
CA ASN A 208 -6.04 1.33 -6.02
C ASN A 208 -6.04 2.78 -5.56
N GLY A 209 -6.26 3.01 -4.26
CA GLY A 209 -6.08 4.30 -3.61
C GLY A 209 -4.68 4.84 -3.84
N ALA A 210 -3.64 4.09 -3.46
CA ALA A 210 -2.25 4.47 -3.65
C ALA A 210 -1.91 4.72 -5.12
N ALA A 211 -2.19 3.75 -6.00
CA ALA A 211 -1.87 3.86 -7.42
C ALA A 211 -2.59 5.04 -8.09
N GLY A 212 -3.89 5.21 -7.82
CA GLY A 212 -4.67 6.32 -8.33
C GLY A 212 -4.24 7.68 -7.78
N SER A 213 -3.61 7.73 -6.60
CA SER A 213 -3.09 8.96 -5.99
C SER A 213 -1.80 9.40 -6.64
N ILE A 214 -0.87 8.47 -6.86
CA ILE A 214 0.40 8.74 -7.50
C ILE A 214 0.23 9.12 -8.99
N ARG A 215 -0.90 8.78 -9.61
CA ARG A 215 -1.22 9.14 -11.00
C ARG A 215 -2.22 10.31 -11.12
N GLN A 216 -2.36 11.15 -10.10
CA GLN A 216 -3.12 12.40 -10.23
C GLN A 216 -2.33 13.44 -11.01
N LEU A 217 -2.94 14.08 -12.01
CA LEU A 217 -2.31 15.19 -12.72
C LEU A 217 -2.16 16.43 -11.82
N ASP A 218 -3.10 16.63 -10.89
CA ASP A 218 -2.98 17.66 -9.86
C ASP A 218 -2.28 17.08 -8.61
N PRO A 219 -1.02 17.47 -8.32
CA PRO A 219 -0.31 16.99 -7.15
C PRO A 219 -0.96 17.41 -5.83
N LYS A 220 -1.83 18.44 -5.83
CA LYS A 220 -2.58 18.84 -4.63
C LYS A 220 -3.64 17.80 -4.26
N LEU A 221 -4.18 17.07 -5.24
CA LEU A 221 -5.09 15.95 -4.97
C LEU A 221 -4.33 14.73 -4.44
N ALA A 222 -3.11 14.50 -4.94
CA ALA A 222 -2.21 13.47 -4.39
C ALA A 222 -1.85 13.77 -2.93
N ALA A 223 -1.50 15.02 -2.61
CA ALA A 223 -1.14 15.46 -1.27
C ALA A 223 -2.26 15.31 -0.22
N GLN A 224 -3.52 15.32 -0.64
CA GLN A 224 -4.66 15.12 0.26
C GLN A 224 -4.83 13.66 0.70
N ARG A 225 -4.16 12.73 0.01
CA ARG A 225 -4.29 11.31 0.28
C ARG A 225 -3.09 10.84 1.11
N PRO A 226 -3.34 10.30 2.32
CA PRO A 226 -2.26 9.82 3.20
C PRO A 226 -1.59 8.59 2.59
N LEU A 227 -0.42 8.79 2.00
CA LEU A 227 0.40 7.71 1.45
C LEU A 227 1.64 7.52 2.32
N SER A 228 2.08 6.27 2.38
CA SER A 228 3.31 5.84 3.03
C SER A 228 4.19 5.09 2.04
N PHE A 229 5.42 4.81 2.43
CA PHE A 229 6.41 4.13 1.60
C PHE A 229 7.26 3.20 2.45
N PHE A 230 7.60 2.03 1.90
CA PHE A 230 8.67 1.19 2.42
C PHE A 230 9.63 0.77 1.30
N VAL A 231 10.91 0.87 1.57
CA VAL A 231 11.96 0.38 0.66
C VAL A 231 12.18 -1.12 0.85
N TYR A 232 12.43 -1.83 -0.25
CA TYR A 232 12.69 -3.27 -0.26
C TYR A 232 13.87 -3.67 -1.16
N GLY A 233 14.53 -2.73 -1.82
CA GLY A 233 15.62 -3.07 -2.74
C GLY A 233 16.29 -1.87 -3.40
N LEU A 234 17.22 -2.17 -4.29
CA LEU A 234 18.06 -1.20 -4.98
C LEU A 234 17.81 -1.21 -6.50
N GLY A 235 18.07 -0.08 -7.14
CA GLY A 235 18.23 0.07 -8.59
C GLY A 235 19.70 0.29 -8.95
N GLU A 236 19.98 1.32 -9.76
CA GLU A 236 21.35 1.78 -10.01
C GLU A 236 22.04 2.29 -8.73
N VAL A 237 23.29 1.86 -8.50
CA VAL A 237 24.14 2.35 -7.42
C VAL A 237 25.50 2.72 -7.99
N VAL A 238 25.92 3.97 -7.80
CA VAL A 238 27.22 4.47 -8.24
C VAL A 238 27.88 5.22 -7.10
N GLY A 239 29.10 4.82 -6.75
CA GLY A 239 29.91 5.52 -5.75
C GLY A 239 29.46 5.30 -4.30
N TRP A 240 28.69 4.26 -3.99
CA TRP A 240 28.42 3.87 -2.61
C TRP A 240 29.64 3.16 -2.02
N LYS A 241 30.45 3.91 -1.28
CA LYS A 241 31.60 3.37 -0.55
C LYS A 241 31.11 2.39 0.53
N ASP A 242 31.74 1.23 0.62
CA ASP A 242 31.44 0.19 1.62
C ASP A 242 29.98 -0.32 1.54
N MET A 243 29.46 -0.48 0.31
CA MET A 243 28.15 -1.10 0.10
C MET A 243 28.10 -2.48 0.80
N PRO A 244 27.05 -2.75 1.62
CA PRO A 244 26.99 -3.99 2.37
C PRO A 244 26.97 -5.24 1.50
N ALA A 245 27.50 -6.34 2.04
CA ALA A 245 27.58 -7.62 1.32
C ALA A 245 26.21 -8.33 1.25
N THR A 246 25.30 -7.97 2.15
CA THR A 246 23.97 -8.58 2.26
C THR A 246 22.84 -7.58 2.06
N HIS A 247 21.69 -8.12 1.66
CA HIS A 247 20.45 -7.39 1.47
C HIS A 247 19.92 -6.83 2.79
N SER A 248 19.94 -7.62 3.85
CA SER A 248 19.52 -7.19 5.19
C SER A 248 20.35 -6.02 5.74
N GLU A 249 21.69 -6.05 5.61
CA GLU A 249 22.55 -4.94 6.01
C GLU A 249 22.34 -3.69 5.13
N THR A 250 21.99 -3.89 3.86
CA THR A 250 21.61 -2.80 2.95
C THR A 250 20.34 -2.11 3.42
N LEU A 251 19.30 -2.87 3.78
CA LEU A 251 18.09 -2.29 4.36
C LEU A 251 18.41 -1.51 5.64
N LEU A 252 19.22 -2.06 6.54
CA LEU A 252 19.67 -1.33 7.74
C LEU A 252 20.44 -0.05 7.40
N ALA A 253 21.24 -0.04 6.34
CA ALA A 253 21.94 1.16 5.89
C ALA A 253 20.97 2.21 5.32
N LEU A 254 19.96 1.80 4.55
CA LEU A 254 18.91 2.68 4.02
C LEU A 254 18.06 3.28 5.14
N GLU A 255 17.73 2.48 6.17
CA GLU A 255 17.05 2.93 7.38
C GLU A 255 17.87 4.03 8.10
N ARG A 256 19.18 3.83 8.26
CA ARG A 256 20.08 4.87 8.80
C ARG A 256 20.19 6.12 7.92
N MET A 257 19.98 5.99 6.62
CA MET A 257 19.90 7.11 5.68
C MET A 257 18.54 7.82 5.70
N GLY A 258 17.60 7.40 6.56
CA GLY A 258 16.28 7.99 6.71
C GLY A 258 15.23 7.48 5.73
N VAL A 259 15.53 6.45 4.93
CA VAL A 259 14.55 5.81 4.06
C VAL A 259 13.75 4.79 4.87
N PRO A 260 12.41 4.83 4.89
CA PRO A 260 11.61 3.91 5.70
C PRO A 260 11.80 2.45 5.27
N VAL A 261 12.12 1.58 6.23
CA VAL A 261 12.19 0.13 6.06
C VAL A 261 11.17 -0.51 7.00
N CYS A 262 10.45 -1.52 6.53
CA CYS A 262 9.48 -2.21 7.38
C CYS A 262 10.18 -3.03 8.46
N GLY A 263 9.75 -2.86 9.72
CA GLY A 263 10.25 -3.65 10.86
C GLY A 263 9.94 -5.14 10.77
N GLU A 264 8.90 -5.51 10.03
CA GLU A 264 8.44 -6.89 9.85
C GLU A 264 9.27 -7.61 8.79
N ARG A 265 10.47 -8.01 9.20
CA ARG A 265 11.45 -8.73 8.40
C ARG A 265 12.26 -9.67 9.26
N THR A 266 12.77 -10.76 8.69
CA THR A 266 13.68 -11.67 9.40
C THR A 266 14.83 -12.11 8.52
N ILE A 267 15.89 -12.59 9.17
CA ILE A 267 17.00 -13.31 8.55
C ILE A 267 16.98 -14.71 9.13
N GLY A 268 17.09 -15.73 8.28
CA GLY A 268 17.10 -17.10 8.75
C GLY A 268 17.71 -18.10 7.78
N LEU A 269 18.01 -19.29 8.29
CA LEU A 269 18.74 -20.33 7.58
C LEU A 269 17.78 -21.41 7.06
N GLY A 270 17.83 -21.65 5.74
CA GLY A 270 17.09 -22.71 5.07
C GLY A 270 15.56 -22.53 5.06
N ALA A 271 14.87 -23.54 4.52
CA ALA A 271 13.41 -23.52 4.38
C ALA A 271 12.65 -23.32 5.71
N GLU A 272 13.14 -23.89 6.81
CA GLU A 272 12.46 -23.86 8.10
C GLU A 272 12.23 -22.42 8.60
N ALA A 273 13.23 -21.55 8.45
CA ALA A 273 13.07 -20.15 8.81
C ALA A 273 12.06 -19.40 7.92
N LEU A 274 11.96 -19.78 6.64
CA LEU A 274 10.99 -19.19 5.70
C LEU A 274 9.56 -19.59 6.04
N ILE A 275 9.34 -20.85 6.43
CA ILE A 275 8.05 -21.39 6.88
C ILE A 275 7.62 -20.65 8.16
N GLN A 276 8.49 -20.60 9.16
CA GLN A 276 8.19 -19.93 10.43
C GLN A 276 7.81 -18.46 10.24
N PHE A 277 8.51 -17.73 9.36
CA PHE A 277 8.16 -16.35 9.05
C PHE A 277 6.81 -16.24 8.34
N HIS A 278 6.55 -17.11 7.35
CA HIS A 278 5.27 -17.10 6.63
C HIS A 278 4.08 -17.37 7.56
N ASP A 279 4.22 -18.33 8.47
CA ASP A 279 3.17 -18.72 9.42
C ASP A 279 2.95 -17.65 10.50
N ASP A 280 4.02 -17.04 11.03
CA ASP A 280 3.93 -15.91 11.96
C ASP A 280 3.17 -14.73 11.33
N ILE A 281 3.59 -14.32 10.13
CA ILE A 281 2.93 -13.23 9.40
C ILE A 281 1.49 -13.61 9.05
N ALA A 282 1.20 -14.87 8.68
CA ALA A 282 -0.17 -15.31 8.41
C ALA A 282 -1.08 -15.12 9.63
N ALA A 283 -0.60 -15.49 10.82
CA ALA A 283 -1.37 -15.44 12.06
C ALA A 283 -1.72 -14.00 12.50
N ARG A 284 -0.89 -13.02 12.15
CA ARG A 284 -1.10 -11.60 12.51
C ARG A 284 -1.33 -10.68 11.29
N ARG A 285 -1.51 -11.24 10.10
CA ARG A 285 -1.71 -10.51 8.83
C ARG A 285 -2.79 -9.45 8.96
N ASP A 286 -3.88 -9.79 9.63
CA ASP A 286 -5.05 -8.95 9.76
C ASP A 286 -4.86 -7.80 10.76
N GLN A 287 -3.86 -7.91 11.64
CA GLN A 287 -3.47 -6.90 12.62
C GLN A 287 -2.50 -5.86 12.04
N LEU A 288 -1.91 -6.14 10.87
CA LEU A 288 -1.05 -5.18 10.19
C LEU A 288 -1.85 -3.95 9.76
N PRO A 289 -1.26 -2.74 9.86
CA PRO A 289 -1.95 -1.50 9.52
C PRO A 289 -2.05 -1.27 8.01
N PHE A 290 -1.65 -2.23 7.18
CA PHE A 290 -1.64 -2.16 5.72
C PHE A 290 -1.88 -3.55 5.14
N ASP A 291 -2.26 -3.59 3.86
CA ASP A 291 -2.52 -4.85 3.17
C ASP A 291 -1.25 -5.45 2.58
N ILE A 292 -1.14 -6.77 2.72
CA ILE A 292 -0.09 -7.60 2.12
C ILE A 292 -0.76 -8.78 1.43
N ASP A 293 -0.17 -9.27 0.34
CA ASP A 293 -0.66 -10.46 -0.38
C ASP A 293 0.25 -11.69 -0.22
N GLY A 294 1.27 -11.59 0.62
CA GLY A 294 2.23 -12.66 0.90
C GLY A 294 3.47 -12.15 1.62
N VAL A 295 4.53 -12.94 1.53
CA VAL A 295 5.90 -12.59 1.91
C VAL A 295 6.83 -12.73 0.71
N VAL A 296 7.97 -12.06 0.77
CA VAL A 296 9.03 -12.18 -0.23
C VAL A 296 10.26 -12.78 0.43
N TYR A 297 10.75 -13.89 -0.11
CA TYR A 297 12.02 -14.48 0.27
C TYR A 297 13.10 -14.01 -0.69
N LYS A 298 14.27 -13.68 -0.16
CA LYS A 298 15.46 -13.29 -0.93
C LYS A 298 16.68 -13.98 -0.36
N VAL A 299 17.54 -14.55 -1.19
CA VAL A 299 18.88 -14.97 -0.75
C VAL A 299 19.60 -13.74 -0.20
N ASN A 300 20.08 -13.79 1.05
CA ASN A 300 20.52 -12.58 1.74
C ASN A 300 21.83 -12.02 1.14
N ARG A 301 22.74 -12.89 0.69
CA ARG A 301 24.06 -12.49 0.16
C ARG A 301 24.01 -12.07 -1.31
N TYR A 302 24.58 -10.90 -1.64
CA TYR A 302 24.57 -10.39 -3.01
C TYR A 302 25.48 -11.15 -3.99
N ASP A 303 26.57 -11.77 -3.52
CA ASP A 303 27.40 -12.60 -4.39
C ASP A 303 26.66 -13.86 -4.86
N LEU A 304 25.89 -14.49 -3.96
CA LEU A 304 25.00 -15.59 -4.32
C LEU A 304 23.86 -15.13 -5.23
N GLN A 305 23.28 -13.93 -5.01
CA GLN A 305 22.29 -13.38 -5.94
C GLN A 305 22.87 -13.19 -7.36
N ARG A 306 24.13 -12.74 -7.48
CA ARG A 306 24.82 -12.60 -8.78
C ARG A 306 25.08 -13.95 -9.44
N GLU A 307 25.46 -14.97 -8.66
CA GLU A 307 25.69 -16.33 -9.16
C GLU A 307 24.40 -16.97 -9.67
N LEU A 308 23.31 -16.86 -8.91
CA LEU A 308 21.98 -17.35 -9.28
C LEU A 308 21.41 -16.59 -10.49
N GLY A 309 21.67 -15.29 -10.56
CA GLY A 309 21.24 -14.44 -11.66
C GLY A 309 19.72 -14.43 -11.85
N PHE A 310 19.30 -14.43 -13.12
CA PHE A 310 17.90 -14.29 -13.52
C PHE A 310 17.48 -15.43 -14.46
N ARG A 311 16.18 -15.69 -14.52
CA ARG A 311 15.54 -16.29 -15.71
C ARG A 311 15.31 -15.17 -16.73
N THR A 312 14.29 -15.26 -17.60
CA THR A 312 14.02 -14.23 -18.60
C THR A 312 13.81 -12.84 -17.99
N ARG A 313 12.92 -12.71 -16.99
CA ARG A 313 12.56 -11.44 -16.34
C ARG A 313 12.30 -11.58 -14.84
N GLU A 314 12.74 -12.68 -14.23
CA GLU A 314 12.52 -12.97 -12.81
C GLU A 314 13.84 -13.39 -12.15
N PRO A 315 14.19 -12.84 -10.98
CA PRO A 315 15.37 -13.26 -10.23
C PRO A 315 15.20 -14.70 -9.76
N ARG A 316 16.27 -15.50 -9.82
CA ARG A 316 16.26 -16.86 -9.25
C ARG A 316 16.43 -16.87 -7.74
N TRP A 317 16.99 -15.79 -7.23
CA TRP A 317 17.32 -15.60 -5.82
C TRP A 317 16.19 -15.00 -4.99
N ALA A 318 15.01 -14.77 -5.57
CA ALA A 318 13.85 -14.27 -4.83
C ALA A 318 12.52 -14.86 -5.32
N VAL A 319 11.57 -15.03 -4.40
CA VAL A 319 10.21 -15.51 -4.68
C VAL A 319 9.18 -14.77 -3.82
N ALA A 320 8.01 -14.50 -4.39
CA ALA A 320 6.82 -14.09 -3.66
C ALA A 320 6.03 -15.33 -3.24
N HIS A 321 6.02 -15.65 -1.96
CA HIS A 321 5.20 -16.71 -1.40
C HIS A 321 3.88 -16.11 -0.93
N LYS A 322 2.80 -16.37 -1.67
CA LYS A 322 1.52 -15.71 -1.46
C LYS A 322 0.67 -16.41 -0.41
N TYR A 323 -0.18 -15.62 0.24
CA TYR A 323 -1.29 -16.16 1.00
C TYR A 323 -2.47 -16.51 0.10
N PRO A 324 -3.41 -17.35 0.58
CA PRO A 324 -4.66 -17.59 -0.11
C PRO A 324 -5.37 -16.27 -0.47
N ALA A 325 -5.96 -16.25 -1.67
CA ALA A 325 -6.61 -15.06 -2.20
C ALA A 325 -7.73 -14.54 -1.28
N GLN A 326 -7.75 -13.23 -1.07
CA GLN A 326 -8.79 -12.53 -0.30
C GLN A 326 -10.02 -12.15 -1.13
N GLU A 327 -10.01 -12.45 -2.44
CA GLU A 327 -11.16 -12.27 -3.33
C GLU A 327 -11.51 -13.55 -4.04
N ALA A 328 -12.81 -13.79 -4.22
CA ALA A 328 -13.33 -14.91 -4.99
C ALA A 328 -14.63 -14.55 -5.70
N LEU A 329 -14.87 -15.22 -6.84
CA LEU A 329 -16.16 -15.14 -7.53
C LEU A 329 -17.15 -16.11 -6.89
N THR A 330 -18.37 -15.64 -6.67
CA THR A 330 -19.49 -16.49 -6.24
C THR A 330 -20.81 -15.95 -6.76
N THR A 331 -21.90 -16.68 -6.55
CA THR A 331 -23.25 -16.29 -6.99
C THR A 331 -24.05 -15.76 -5.81
N VAL A 332 -24.77 -14.65 -6.00
CA VAL A 332 -25.76 -14.16 -5.04
C VAL A 332 -26.99 -15.06 -5.09
N LEU A 333 -27.25 -15.82 -4.04
CA LEU A 333 -28.42 -16.69 -3.91
C LEU A 333 -29.65 -15.95 -3.39
N GLY A 334 -29.45 -14.86 -2.65
CA GLY A 334 -30.50 -14.03 -2.09
C GLY A 334 -29.94 -12.77 -1.44
N ILE A 335 -30.82 -11.84 -1.09
CA ILE A 335 -30.46 -10.66 -0.29
C ILE A 335 -31.42 -10.64 0.90
N ASP A 336 -30.86 -10.81 2.08
CA ASP A 336 -31.59 -10.76 3.35
C ASP A 336 -31.37 -9.38 3.98
N VAL A 337 -32.31 -8.91 4.82
CA VAL A 337 -32.23 -7.58 5.45
C VAL A 337 -32.14 -7.75 6.96
N GLN A 338 -31.03 -7.27 7.53
CA GLN A 338 -30.79 -7.30 8.98
C GLN A 338 -31.10 -5.96 9.61
N VAL A 339 -31.69 -5.96 10.81
CA VAL A 339 -31.98 -4.73 11.56
C VAL A 339 -30.94 -4.57 12.65
N GLY A 340 -30.14 -3.51 12.55
CA GLY A 340 -29.12 -3.17 13.54
C GLY A 340 -29.70 -2.55 14.81
N ARG A 341 -28.86 -2.43 15.85
CA ARG A 341 -29.22 -1.86 17.16
C ARG A 341 -29.81 -0.45 17.12
N THR A 342 -29.52 0.33 16.07
CA THR A 342 -30.04 1.71 15.86
C THR A 342 -31.22 1.76 14.90
N GLY A 343 -31.88 0.62 14.67
CA GLY A 343 -32.96 0.46 13.71
C GLY A 343 -32.50 0.49 12.25
N LYS A 344 -31.19 0.61 11.95
CA LYS A 344 -30.66 0.61 10.57
C LYS A 344 -30.90 -0.74 9.90
N LEU A 345 -31.58 -0.72 8.74
CA LEU A 345 -31.72 -1.90 7.89
C LEU A 345 -30.46 -2.02 7.01
N THR A 346 -29.78 -3.15 7.13
CA THR A 346 -28.54 -3.45 6.41
C THR A 346 -28.78 -4.66 5.50
N PRO A 347 -28.72 -4.49 4.16
CA PRO A 347 -28.84 -5.60 3.25
C PRO A 347 -27.57 -6.47 3.28
N VAL A 348 -27.76 -7.79 3.29
CA VAL A 348 -26.71 -8.80 3.32
C VAL A 348 -26.95 -9.79 2.19
N ALA A 349 -25.98 -9.91 1.28
CA ALA A 349 -26.00 -10.91 0.23
C ALA A 349 -25.76 -12.29 0.83
N ARG A 350 -26.68 -13.21 0.58
CA ARG A 350 -26.48 -14.65 0.80
C ARG A 350 -25.86 -15.24 -0.45
N LEU A 351 -24.72 -15.91 -0.28
CA LEU A 351 -23.83 -16.31 -1.35
C LEU A 351 -23.79 -17.83 -1.47
N ALA A 352 -23.51 -18.32 -2.68
CA ALA A 352 -23.04 -19.70 -2.81
C ALA A 352 -21.72 -19.83 -2.01
N PRO A 353 -21.54 -20.89 -1.19
CA PRO A 353 -20.36 -21.02 -0.35
C PRO A 353 -19.08 -20.93 -1.18
N VAL A 354 -18.18 -20.02 -0.79
CA VAL A 354 -16.94 -19.76 -1.50
C VAL A 354 -15.79 -19.63 -0.52
N PHE A 355 -14.64 -20.25 -0.81
CA PHE A 355 -13.45 -20.13 0.02
C PHE A 355 -12.71 -18.83 -0.34
N VAL A 356 -12.59 -17.91 0.61
CA VAL A 356 -11.97 -16.60 0.41
C VAL A 356 -11.34 -16.10 1.71
N GLY A 357 -10.08 -15.66 1.63
CA GLY A 357 -9.33 -15.22 2.80
C GLY A 357 -9.21 -16.30 3.88
N GLY A 358 -8.95 -17.55 3.48
CA GLY A 358 -8.70 -18.68 4.40
C GLY A 358 -9.95 -19.31 5.05
N VAL A 359 -11.16 -18.83 4.76
CA VAL A 359 -12.41 -19.37 5.30
C VAL A 359 -13.48 -19.52 4.23
N THR A 360 -14.47 -20.37 4.49
CA THR A 360 -15.67 -20.46 3.65
C THR A 360 -16.65 -19.34 4.01
N VAL A 361 -16.89 -18.42 3.08
CA VAL A 361 -17.86 -17.34 3.18
C VAL A 361 -19.17 -17.73 2.49
N SER A 362 -20.28 -17.50 3.18
CA SER A 362 -21.65 -17.70 2.68
C SER A 362 -22.52 -16.43 2.76
N ASN A 363 -22.01 -15.36 3.35
CA ASN A 363 -22.72 -14.08 3.48
C ASN A 363 -21.73 -12.92 3.31
N ALA A 364 -22.18 -11.84 2.67
CA ALA A 364 -21.41 -10.63 2.52
C ALA A 364 -22.28 -9.37 2.64
N THR A 365 -21.76 -8.32 3.27
CA THR A 365 -22.47 -7.04 3.38
C THR A 365 -22.63 -6.37 2.02
N LEU A 366 -23.78 -5.73 1.81
CA LEU A 366 -24.06 -4.82 0.70
C LEU A 366 -24.08 -3.35 1.17
N HIS A 367 -23.76 -3.09 2.43
CA HIS A 367 -23.71 -1.78 3.11
C HIS A 367 -25.05 -1.05 3.24
N ASN A 368 -25.68 -0.67 2.12
CA ASN A 368 -26.95 0.07 2.04
C ASN A 368 -27.55 -0.02 0.63
N GLN A 369 -28.74 0.57 0.43
CA GLN A 369 -29.41 0.57 -0.87
C GLN A 369 -28.61 1.29 -1.96
N ASP A 370 -27.96 2.41 -1.65
CA ASP A 370 -27.18 3.17 -2.64
C ASP A 370 -26.00 2.38 -3.18
N GLU A 371 -25.34 1.58 -2.34
CA GLU A 371 -24.25 0.70 -2.75
C GLU A 371 -24.76 -0.47 -3.61
N ILE A 372 -25.95 -1.01 -3.33
CA ILE A 372 -26.60 -2.02 -4.19
C ILE A 372 -26.84 -1.42 -5.58
N ASP A 373 -27.39 -0.21 -5.64
CA ASP A 373 -27.72 0.46 -6.89
C ASP A 373 -26.45 0.85 -7.66
N ARG A 374 -25.43 1.36 -6.96
CA ARG A 374 -24.13 1.73 -7.55
C ARG A 374 -23.41 0.52 -8.15
N LYS A 375 -23.45 -0.63 -7.47
CA LYS A 375 -22.83 -1.89 -7.93
C LYS A 375 -23.75 -2.71 -8.84
N ASP A 376 -25.02 -2.31 -8.97
CA ASP A 376 -26.11 -3.03 -9.62
C ASP A 376 -26.13 -4.51 -9.21
N VAL A 377 -26.14 -4.81 -7.91
CA VAL A 377 -26.14 -6.19 -7.40
C VAL A 377 -27.56 -6.76 -7.42
N ARG A 378 -27.73 -7.95 -8.02
CA ARG A 378 -29.03 -8.63 -8.09
C ARG A 378 -28.93 -10.09 -7.68
N VAL A 379 -30.05 -10.64 -7.22
CA VAL A 379 -30.15 -12.08 -6.94
C VAL A 379 -29.93 -12.87 -8.23
N GLY A 380 -29.02 -13.84 -8.18
CA GLY A 380 -28.57 -14.64 -9.33
C GLY A 380 -27.31 -14.12 -10.00
N ASP A 381 -26.84 -12.91 -9.69
CA ASP A 381 -25.60 -12.39 -10.28
C ASP A 381 -24.37 -13.16 -9.78
N THR A 382 -23.39 -13.29 -10.68
CA THR A 382 -22.01 -13.58 -10.27
C THR A 382 -21.38 -12.29 -9.73
N VAL A 383 -20.83 -12.34 -8.52
CA VAL A 383 -20.22 -11.21 -7.83
C VAL A 383 -18.79 -11.55 -7.40
N ILE A 384 -17.97 -10.50 -7.29
CA ILE A 384 -16.66 -10.56 -6.64
C ILE A 384 -16.88 -10.28 -5.16
N VAL A 385 -16.50 -11.24 -4.31
CA VAL A 385 -16.58 -11.13 -2.86
C VAL A 385 -15.18 -11.01 -2.31
N ARG A 386 -14.99 -10.10 -1.36
CA ARG A 386 -13.73 -9.87 -0.68
C ARG A 386 -13.87 -10.13 0.82
N ARG A 387 -12.84 -10.71 1.40
CA ARG A 387 -12.60 -10.76 2.84
C ARG A 387 -11.18 -10.27 3.12
N ALA A 388 -11.05 -9.04 3.60
CA ALA A 388 -9.79 -8.52 4.12
C ALA A 388 -9.89 -8.50 5.65
N GLY A 389 -8.94 -9.11 6.37
CA GLY A 389 -9.02 -9.13 7.82
C GLY A 389 -9.96 -10.19 8.41
N ASP A 390 -10.18 -10.04 9.71
CA ASP A 390 -11.35 -10.56 10.45
C ASP A 390 -12.62 -9.70 10.24
N VAL A 391 -12.66 -8.90 9.17
CA VAL A 391 -13.78 -8.02 8.83
C VAL A 391 -14.89 -8.81 8.14
N ILE A 392 -16.13 -8.32 8.30
CA ILE A 392 -17.33 -8.83 7.61
C ILE A 392 -17.06 -8.83 6.09
N PRO A 393 -17.18 -9.98 5.39
CA PRO A 393 -16.99 -10.04 3.94
C PRO A 393 -17.92 -9.08 3.21
N GLU A 394 -17.48 -8.53 2.08
CA GLU A 394 -18.29 -7.58 1.29
C GLU A 394 -18.35 -7.97 -0.19
N VAL A 395 -19.42 -7.55 -0.86
CA VAL A 395 -19.51 -7.61 -2.32
C VAL A 395 -18.80 -6.40 -2.92
N VAL A 396 -17.74 -6.65 -3.69
CA VAL A 396 -16.94 -5.60 -4.34
C VAL A 396 -17.63 -5.08 -5.60
N ALA A 397 -18.05 -5.99 -6.49
CA ALA A 397 -18.71 -5.66 -7.75
C ALA A 397 -19.48 -6.85 -8.33
N SER A 398 -20.50 -6.56 -9.15
CA SER A 398 -21.17 -7.54 -10.02
C SER A 398 -20.37 -7.77 -11.30
N VAL A 399 -20.29 -9.02 -11.76
CA VAL A 399 -19.72 -9.38 -13.07
C VAL A 399 -20.84 -9.33 -14.10
N LEU A 400 -21.08 -8.14 -14.65
CA LEU A 400 -22.25 -7.84 -15.50
C LEU A 400 -22.29 -8.70 -16.77
N GLU A 401 -21.13 -9.09 -17.31
CA GLU A 401 -21.01 -9.96 -18.49
C GLU A 401 -21.54 -11.37 -18.23
N ARG A 402 -21.61 -11.79 -16.96
CA ARG A 402 -22.14 -13.09 -16.54
C ARG A 402 -23.56 -12.99 -15.99
N ARG A 403 -24.23 -11.84 -16.13
CA ARG A 403 -25.60 -11.67 -15.65
C ARG A 403 -26.55 -12.64 -16.35
N PRO A 404 -27.32 -13.44 -15.60
CA PRO A 404 -28.33 -14.32 -16.18
C PRO A 404 -29.32 -13.56 -17.06
N GLN A 405 -29.82 -14.24 -18.10
CA GLN A 405 -30.87 -13.71 -18.99
C GLN A 405 -32.16 -14.54 -18.84
N PRO A 406 -33.33 -13.89 -18.69
CA PRO A 406 -33.53 -12.44 -18.61
C PRO A 406 -32.94 -11.85 -17.31
N ALA A 407 -32.52 -10.59 -17.39
CA ALA A 407 -31.89 -9.91 -16.26
C ALA A 407 -32.77 -9.98 -14.99
N PRO A 408 -32.22 -10.41 -13.84
CA PRO A 408 -32.98 -10.43 -12.58
C PRO A 408 -33.51 -9.04 -12.21
N PRO A 409 -34.62 -8.95 -11.45
CA PRO A 409 -35.14 -7.68 -10.98
C PRO A 409 -34.14 -6.98 -10.05
N ARG A 410 -34.21 -5.65 -10.01
CA ARG A 410 -33.44 -4.86 -9.04
C ARG A 410 -33.97 -5.09 -7.63
N PHE A 411 -33.07 -5.06 -6.66
CA PHE A 411 -33.41 -5.13 -5.25
C PHE A 411 -33.72 -3.73 -4.73
N ASP A 412 -34.84 -3.59 -4.04
CA ASP A 412 -35.25 -2.36 -3.35
C ASP A 412 -35.66 -2.73 -1.92
N ILE A 413 -34.95 -2.16 -0.95
CA ILE A 413 -35.15 -2.46 0.47
C ILE A 413 -36.53 -2.03 0.98
N LEU A 414 -37.11 -0.94 0.47
CA LEU A 414 -38.41 -0.43 0.91
C LEU A 414 -39.55 -1.26 0.31
N GLN A 415 -39.37 -1.75 -0.92
CA GLN A 415 -40.32 -2.68 -1.53
C GLN A 415 -40.27 -4.06 -0.88
N THR A 416 -39.07 -4.52 -0.53
CA THR A 416 -38.85 -5.84 0.08
C THR A 416 -39.25 -5.86 1.55
N CYS A 417 -38.96 -4.79 2.29
CA CYS A 417 -39.25 -4.64 3.71
C CYS A 417 -39.97 -3.30 4.00
N PRO A 418 -41.25 -3.16 3.61
CA PRO A 418 -42.05 -1.96 3.92
C PRO A 418 -42.33 -1.81 5.43
N VAL A 419 -42.18 -2.91 6.16
CA VAL A 419 -42.21 -3.01 7.63
C VAL A 419 -40.97 -3.73 8.12
N CYS A 420 -40.54 -3.40 9.33
CA CYS A 420 -39.35 -3.92 9.96
C CYS A 420 -39.52 -5.42 10.23
N PRO A 421 -38.61 -6.29 9.75
CA PRO A 421 -38.74 -7.74 9.91
C PRO A 421 -38.67 -8.20 11.37
N GLU A 422 -38.12 -7.39 12.29
CA GLU A 422 -38.00 -7.73 13.71
C GLU A 422 -39.22 -7.33 14.54
N CYS A 423 -39.84 -6.17 14.26
CA CYS A 423 -40.90 -5.61 15.12
C CYS A 423 -42.18 -5.19 14.39
N GLY A 424 -42.23 -5.30 13.06
CA GLY A 424 -43.39 -4.92 12.25
C GLY A 424 -43.65 -3.41 12.12
N SER A 425 -42.82 -2.56 12.72
CA SER A 425 -42.92 -1.09 12.59
C SER A 425 -42.59 -0.61 11.18
N HIS A 426 -43.02 0.59 10.81
CA HIS A 426 -42.76 1.13 9.48
C HIS A 426 -41.26 1.33 9.22
N VAL A 427 -40.84 1.13 7.97
CA VAL A 427 -39.48 1.40 7.51
C VAL A 427 -39.50 2.65 6.66
N VAL A 428 -38.62 3.59 6.99
CA VAL A 428 -38.48 4.84 6.25
C VAL A 428 -37.04 5.04 5.83
N ARG A 429 -36.85 5.75 4.73
CA ARG A 429 -35.57 6.30 4.31
C ARG A 429 -35.73 7.82 4.25
N LEU A 430 -35.09 8.53 5.17
CA LEU A 430 -35.19 9.99 5.24
C LEU A 430 -34.45 10.65 4.06
N GLU A 431 -34.95 11.79 3.63
CA GLU A 431 -34.34 12.57 2.54
C GLU A 431 -32.93 13.01 2.94
N GLY A 432 -31.93 12.67 2.12
CA GLY A 432 -30.51 12.92 2.40
C GLY A 432 -29.79 11.81 3.16
N GLU A 433 -30.48 10.78 3.68
CA GLU A 433 -29.85 9.62 4.33
C GLU A 433 -29.68 8.43 3.37
N ALA A 434 -28.50 7.82 3.39
CA ALA A 434 -28.22 6.58 2.66
C ALA A 434 -28.89 5.34 3.27
N ALA A 435 -29.25 5.39 4.56
CA ALA A 435 -29.75 4.25 5.32
C ALA A 435 -31.28 4.23 5.43
N ALA A 436 -31.89 3.07 5.18
CA ALA A 436 -33.26 2.81 5.60
C ALA A 436 -33.29 2.43 7.09
N ARG A 437 -34.32 2.87 7.82
CA ARG A 437 -34.44 2.67 9.28
C ARG A 437 -35.84 2.24 9.69
N CYS A 438 -35.90 1.39 10.69
CA CYS A 438 -37.10 1.07 11.47
C CYS A 438 -37.51 2.27 12.34
N THR A 439 -38.80 2.61 12.37
CA THR A 439 -39.34 3.69 13.22
C THR A 439 -39.76 3.22 14.62
N GLY A 440 -39.54 1.94 14.95
CA GLY A 440 -40.08 1.26 16.13
C GLY A 440 -39.40 1.55 17.48
N GLY A 441 -38.36 2.40 17.49
CA GLY A 441 -37.58 2.73 18.70
C GLY A 441 -36.38 1.81 18.89
#